data_AF-A0AAN8RBU2-F1
#
_entry.id   AF-A0AAN8RBU2-F1
#
_cell.length_a   1.000
_cell.length_b   1.000
_cell.length_c   1.000
_cell.angle_alpha   90.00
_cell.angle_beta   90.00
_cell.angle_gamma   90.00
#
_symmetry.space_group_name_H-M   'P 1'
#
loop_
_entity.id
_entity.type
_entity.pdbx_description
1 polymer ?
#
loop_
_entity_poly.entity_id
_entity_poly.type
_entity_poly.pdbx_seq_one_letter_code
_entity_poly.pdbx_strand_id
1 'polypeptide(L)'
;MNGAMYREILANILLPSVKALKMGRGWVFQHDNDSKHTARATKEWLRKKHFKVLEWPSQSPDLNPIENLWRELKFSTVAVTAGVVLLSTVGIIVALYLGKKKKPPVTLLDATQKYQLTLIDKEVISHDTRRFRFRLPSAEHILGLPVGKHVYLSARIDGSLVVRPYTPVSSDDDKGYVDLVVKIYFRNVHFKFPDGGKMSQYLESLHLGDVVNFRGPGGLLEYKGHGQFAVQTDKKYPAEIKVASTLGLIAGGTGITPMLQLVRAIMKDPSDRTTCSLLYANQTEKDILLRDELEEVQARHPDRFKLWFTVDRAPEGWEYSEGFINADMIQEHLPTLSEDTMVLMCGPPPMIQFACNPNLDKLGYRQSQRFSY
;
A
#
# COMPACT_ATOMS: atom_id res chain seq x y z
N MET A 1 -31.57 -13.80 -53.87
CA MET A 1 -32.06 -12.91 -54.95
C MET A 1 -32.77 -13.75 -56.01
N ASN A 2 -33.98 -13.36 -56.45
CA ASN A 2 -34.70 -14.10 -57.50
C ASN A 2 -34.45 -13.53 -58.91
N GLY A 3 -34.91 -14.23 -59.96
CA GLY A 3 -34.67 -13.83 -61.34
C GLY A 3 -35.29 -12.48 -61.75
N ALA A 4 -36.40 -12.07 -61.12
CA ALA A 4 -37.03 -10.78 -61.40
C ALA A 4 -36.19 -9.62 -60.88
N MET A 5 -35.78 -9.71 -59.60
CA MET A 5 -34.93 -8.71 -58.96
C MET A 5 -33.55 -8.63 -59.63
N TYR A 6 -33.01 -9.76 -60.09
CA TYR A 6 -31.78 -9.78 -60.87
C TYR A 6 -31.88 -8.95 -62.16
N ARG A 7 -32.95 -9.14 -62.95
CA ARG A 7 -33.17 -8.36 -64.17
C ARG A 7 -33.35 -6.87 -63.89
N GLU A 8 -34.00 -6.52 -62.79
CA GLU A 8 -34.16 -5.13 -62.35
C GLU A 8 -32.80 -4.49 -62.03
N ILE A 9 -31.94 -5.19 -61.30
CA ILE A 9 -30.57 -4.73 -61.02
C ILE A 9 -29.79 -4.54 -62.33
N LEU A 10 -29.87 -5.47 -63.27
CA LEU A 10 -29.20 -5.29 -64.57
C LEU A 10 -29.75 -4.09 -65.34
N ALA A 11 -31.06 -3.85 -65.30
CA ALA A 11 -31.66 -2.70 -65.97
C ALA A 11 -31.20 -1.37 -65.34
N ASN A 12 -31.21 -1.31 -64.01
CA ASN A 12 -31.01 -0.07 -63.27
C ASN A 12 -29.54 0.25 -63.00
N ILE A 13 -28.65 -0.74 -63.01
CA ILE A 13 -27.24 -0.56 -62.66
C ILE A 13 -26.32 -0.84 -63.85
N LEU A 14 -26.48 -1.98 -64.54
CA LEU A 14 -25.51 -2.37 -65.56
C LEU A 14 -25.53 -1.43 -66.77
N LEU A 15 -26.72 -1.10 -67.30
CA LEU A 15 -26.83 -0.21 -68.47
C LEU A 15 -26.32 1.21 -68.18
N PRO A 16 -26.65 1.85 -67.04
CA PRO A 16 -26.04 3.12 -66.66
C PRO A 16 -24.52 3.02 -66.50
N SER A 17 -24.00 1.96 -65.89
CA SER A 17 -22.56 1.78 -65.69
C SER A 17 -21.79 1.63 -67.01
N VAL A 18 -22.31 0.87 -67.97
CA VAL A 18 -21.71 0.77 -69.32
C VAL A 18 -21.64 2.14 -69.99
N LYS A 19 -22.68 2.97 -69.85
CA LYS A 19 -22.68 4.34 -70.37
C LYS A 19 -21.69 5.24 -69.63
N ALA A 20 -21.65 5.17 -68.31
CA ALA A 20 -20.75 5.96 -67.47
C ALA A 20 -19.28 5.64 -67.77
N LEU A 21 -18.96 4.36 -68.00
CA LEU A 21 -17.63 3.88 -68.37
C LEU A 21 -17.29 4.11 -69.85
N LYS A 22 -18.18 4.75 -70.63
CA LYS A 22 -18.01 5.04 -72.06
C LYS A 22 -17.63 3.81 -72.90
N MET A 23 -18.16 2.63 -72.53
CA MET A 23 -17.88 1.40 -73.27
C MET A 23 -18.57 1.47 -74.66
N GLY A 24 -17.80 1.36 -75.73
CA GLY A 24 -18.27 1.43 -77.13
C GLY A 24 -19.17 0.25 -77.54
N ARG A 25 -19.57 0.17 -78.81
CA ARG A 25 -20.31 -1.00 -79.32
C ARG A 25 -19.37 -2.22 -79.34
N GLY A 26 -19.66 -3.29 -78.59
CA GLY A 26 -18.91 -4.55 -78.65
C GLY A 26 -18.54 -5.23 -77.33
N TRP A 27 -18.92 -4.68 -76.16
CA TRP A 27 -18.67 -5.34 -74.88
C TRP A 27 -19.48 -6.63 -74.73
N VAL A 28 -18.92 -7.56 -73.95
CA VAL A 28 -19.51 -8.85 -73.64
C VAL A 28 -19.81 -8.88 -72.14
N PHE A 29 -21.07 -9.11 -71.78
CA PHE A 29 -21.49 -9.26 -70.40
C PHE A 29 -21.15 -10.66 -69.89
N GLN A 30 -20.41 -10.74 -68.78
CA GLN A 30 -20.13 -11.99 -68.10
C GLN A 30 -20.94 -12.06 -66.81
N HIS A 31 -21.62 -13.18 -66.62
CA HIS A 31 -22.24 -13.56 -65.36
C HIS A 31 -22.02 -15.05 -65.11
N ASP A 32 -22.18 -15.47 -63.87
CA ASP A 32 -22.04 -16.87 -63.51
C ASP A 32 -23.25 -17.71 -63.99
N ASN A 33 -23.17 -19.04 -63.83
CA ASN A 33 -24.23 -19.97 -64.22
C ASN A 33 -25.27 -20.24 -63.13
N ASP A 34 -25.44 -19.34 -62.14
CA ASP A 34 -26.49 -19.46 -61.14
C ASP A 34 -27.88 -19.61 -61.79
N SER A 35 -28.73 -20.43 -61.17
CA SER A 35 -30.10 -20.70 -61.59
C SER A 35 -30.90 -19.47 -62.05
N LYS A 36 -30.72 -18.30 -61.41
CA LYS A 36 -31.42 -17.06 -61.78
C LYS A 36 -30.89 -16.41 -63.06
N HIS A 37 -29.62 -16.62 -63.39
CA HIS A 37 -28.95 -16.15 -64.60
C HIS A 37 -29.31 -17.04 -65.80
N THR A 38 -29.38 -18.35 -65.54
CA THR A 38 -29.67 -19.37 -66.57
C THR A 38 -31.17 -19.58 -66.82
N ALA A 39 -32.04 -19.02 -65.96
CA ALA A 39 -33.49 -19.06 -66.11
C ALA A 39 -33.95 -18.53 -67.49
N ARG A 40 -34.93 -19.21 -68.10
CA ARG A 40 -35.44 -18.88 -69.44
C ARG A 40 -35.85 -17.42 -69.59
N ALA A 41 -36.59 -16.89 -68.60
CA ALA A 41 -37.03 -15.49 -68.57
C ALA A 41 -35.86 -14.49 -68.55
N THR A 42 -34.73 -14.83 -67.90
CA THR A 42 -33.54 -13.99 -67.86
C THR A 42 -32.80 -14.02 -69.20
N LYS A 43 -32.63 -15.19 -69.80
CA LYS A 43 -32.04 -15.34 -71.14
C LYS A 43 -32.85 -14.61 -72.22
N GLU A 44 -34.18 -14.75 -72.19
CA GLU A 44 -35.08 -14.03 -73.11
C GLU A 44 -35.00 -12.51 -72.94
N TRP A 45 -34.93 -12.03 -71.69
CA TRP A 45 -34.80 -10.60 -71.40
C TRP A 45 -33.47 -10.02 -71.89
N LEU A 46 -32.36 -10.72 -71.64
CA LEU A 46 -31.02 -10.32 -72.12
C LEU A 46 -30.97 -10.26 -73.65
N ARG A 47 -31.57 -11.26 -74.33
CA ARG A 47 -31.70 -11.28 -75.79
C ARG A 47 -32.53 -10.10 -76.31
N LYS A 48 -33.67 -9.80 -75.68
CA LYS A 48 -34.55 -8.67 -76.04
C LYS A 48 -33.84 -7.32 -75.87
N LYS A 49 -32.92 -7.21 -74.90
CA LYS A 49 -32.12 -6.01 -74.66
C LYS A 49 -30.81 -5.97 -75.45
N HIS A 50 -30.57 -6.95 -76.33
CA HIS A 50 -29.38 -7.06 -77.17
C HIS A 50 -28.05 -7.13 -76.40
N PHE A 51 -28.05 -7.73 -75.22
CA PHE A 51 -26.80 -8.02 -74.50
C PHE A 51 -26.06 -9.17 -75.18
N LYS A 52 -24.78 -8.95 -75.51
CA LYS A 52 -23.87 -10.04 -75.87
C LYS A 52 -23.37 -10.66 -74.58
N VAL A 53 -23.80 -11.88 -74.26
CA VAL A 53 -23.38 -12.59 -73.04
C VAL A 53 -22.21 -13.52 -73.40
N LEU A 54 -21.21 -13.61 -72.53
CA LEU A 54 -20.10 -14.53 -72.72
C LEU A 54 -20.61 -15.97 -72.53
N GLU A 55 -20.55 -16.79 -73.58
CA GLU A 55 -20.77 -18.23 -73.46
C GLU A 55 -19.56 -18.86 -72.77
N TRP A 56 -19.78 -19.44 -71.59
CA TRP A 56 -18.74 -20.18 -70.88
C TRP A 56 -19.33 -21.46 -70.24
N PRO A 57 -18.60 -22.59 -70.29
CA PRO A 57 -19.11 -23.88 -69.85
C PRO A 57 -19.38 -23.88 -68.35
N SER A 58 -20.48 -24.51 -67.95
CA SER A 58 -21.08 -24.37 -66.63
C SER A 58 -20.34 -24.99 -65.45
N GLN A 59 -19.06 -25.40 -65.60
CA GLN A 59 -18.37 -26.19 -64.59
C GLN A 59 -16.86 -25.90 -64.52
N SER A 60 -16.47 -24.81 -63.84
CA SER A 60 -15.33 -24.81 -62.91
C SER A 60 -15.27 -23.49 -62.11
N PRO A 61 -15.34 -23.52 -60.76
CA PRO A 61 -15.12 -22.36 -59.89
C PRO A 61 -13.70 -21.78 -60.00
N ASP A 62 -12.70 -22.61 -60.31
CA ASP A 62 -11.28 -22.23 -60.32
C ASP A 62 -10.90 -21.29 -61.48
N LEU A 63 -11.79 -21.15 -62.47
CA LEU A 63 -11.63 -20.27 -63.62
C LEU A 63 -12.41 -18.95 -63.45
N ASN A 64 -13.06 -18.72 -62.30
CA ASN A 64 -13.79 -17.50 -62.02
C ASN A 64 -12.85 -16.41 -61.45
N PRO A 65 -12.56 -15.31 -62.19
CA PRO A 65 -11.66 -14.26 -61.72
C PRO A 65 -12.11 -13.57 -60.42
N ILE A 66 -13.41 -13.58 -60.10
CA ILE A 66 -13.96 -12.94 -58.90
C ILE A 66 -13.52 -13.66 -57.62
N GLU A 67 -13.47 -15.00 -57.61
CA GLU A 67 -13.08 -15.77 -56.42
C GLU A 67 -11.60 -15.55 -56.04
N ASN A 68 -10.74 -15.39 -57.06
CA ASN A 68 -9.33 -15.09 -56.85
C ASN A 68 -9.12 -13.71 -56.21
N LEU A 69 -9.94 -12.71 -56.58
CA LEU A 69 -9.86 -11.36 -56.00
C LEU A 69 -10.30 -11.33 -54.53
N TRP A 70 -11.34 -12.10 -54.18
CA TRP A 70 -11.80 -12.22 -52.79
C TRP A 70 -10.79 -12.91 -51.87
N ARG A 71 -10.02 -13.87 -52.39
CA ARG A 71 -8.96 -14.56 -51.64
C ARG A 71 -7.85 -13.59 -51.24
N GLU A 72 -7.34 -12.80 -52.17
CA GLU A 72 -6.30 -11.78 -51.94
C GLU A 72 -6.72 -10.80 -50.82
N LEU A 73 -7.94 -10.26 -50.90
CA LEU A 73 -8.45 -9.31 -49.92
C LEU A 73 -8.55 -9.90 -48.50
N LYS A 74 -8.93 -11.18 -48.36
CA LYS A 74 -9.02 -11.84 -47.04
C LYS A 74 -7.65 -12.06 -46.39
N PHE A 75 -6.62 -12.34 -47.17
CA PHE A 75 -5.26 -12.55 -46.64
C PHE A 75 -4.67 -11.28 -46.03
N SER A 76 -4.88 -10.12 -46.66
CA SER A 76 -4.34 -8.85 -46.15
C SER A 76 -4.98 -8.42 -44.82
N THR A 77 -6.30 -8.63 -44.63
CA THR A 77 -6.99 -8.23 -43.39
C THR A 77 -6.58 -9.06 -42.19
N VAL A 78 -6.36 -10.37 -42.37
CA VAL A 78 -5.90 -11.29 -41.31
C VAL A 78 -4.48 -10.94 -40.86
N ALA A 79 -3.58 -10.59 -41.78
CA ALA A 79 -2.21 -10.20 -41.44
C ALA A 79 -2.16 -8.90 -40.60
N VAL A 80 -2.96 -7.89 -40.97
CA VAL A 80 -3.03 -6.61 -40.24
C VAL A 80 -3.62 -6.82 -38.84
N THR A 81 -4.70 -7.59 -38.71
CA THR A 81 -5.31 -7.86 -37.40
C THR A 81 -4.39 -8.67 -36.48
N ALA A 82 -3.69 -9.69 -37.00
CA ALA A 82 -2.72 -10.45 -36.23
C ALA A 82 -1.55 -9.57 -35.74
N GLY A 83 -1.05 -8.66 -36.58
CA GLY A 83 0.02 -7.72 -36.21
C GLY A 83 -0.37 -6.76 -35.08
N VAL A 84 -1.59 -6.21 -35.12
CA VAL A 84 -2.10 -5.29 -34.08
C VAL A 84 -2.31 -6.01 -32.74
N VAL A 85 -2.79 -7.25 -32.76
CA VAL A 85 -2.94 -8.06 -31.54
C VAL A 85 -1.58 -8.41 -30.94
N LEU A 86 -0.59 -8.76 -31.77
CA LEU A 86 0.77 -9.07 -31.30
C LEU A 86 1.45 -7.83 -30.69
N LEU A 87 1.34 -6.67 -31.33
CA LEU A 87 1.94 -5.42 -30.82
C LEU A 87 1.28 -4.95 -29.52
N SER A 88 -0.04 -5.06 -29.41
CA SER A 88 -0.77 -4.66 -28.19
C SER A 88 -0.47 -5.61 -27.02
N THR A 89 -0.41 -6.92 -27.25
CA THR A 89 -0.03 -7.90 -26.21
C THR A 89 1.41 -7.74 -25.75
N VAL A 90 2.37 -7.52 -26.67
CA VAL A 90 3.77 -7.21 -26.31
C VAL A 90 3.85 -5.90 -25.54
N GLY A 91 3.12 -4.86 -25.96
CA GLY A 91 3.04 -3.58 -25.26
C GLY A 91 2.50 -3.73 -23.83
N ILE A 92 1.46 -4.54 -23.62
CA ILE A 92 0.91 -4.85 -22.30
C ILE A 92 1.90 -5.64 -21.45
N ILE A 93 2.58 -6.64 -22.01
CA ILE A 93 3.58 -7.43 -21.29
C ILE A 93 4.75 -6.55 -20.87
N VAL A 94 5.25 -5.70 -21.77
CA VAL A 94 6.33 -4.74 -21.48
C VAL A 94 5.87 -3.72 -20.44
N ALA A 95 4.66 -3.19 -20.52
CA ALA A 95 4.11 -2.30 -19.50
C ALA A 95 3.94 -2.99 -18.13
N LEU A 96 3.52 -4.25 -18.09
CA LEU A 96 3.43 -5.05 -16.87
C LEU A 96 4.81 -5.38 -16.30
N TYR A 97 5.82 -5.60 -17.15
CA TYR A 97 7.18 -5.93 -16.74
C TYR A 97 7.95 -4.68 -16.27
N LEU A 98 7.81 -3.56 -16.97
CA LEU A 98 8.36 -2.25 -16.59
C LEU A 98 7.60 -1.62 -15.41
N GLY A 99 6.31 -1.96 -15.25
CA GLY A 99 5.46 -1.51 -14.14
C GLY A 99 5.62 -2.32 -12.85
N LYS A 100 6.30 -3.48 -12.88
CA LYS A 100 6.65 -4.23 -11.67
C LYS A 100 7.74 -3.49 -10.91
N LYS A 101 7.33 -2.60 -9.99
CA LYS A 101 8.23 -2.04 -8.96
C LYS A 101 8.93 -3.21 -8.26
N LYS A 102 10.25 -3.31 -8.41
CA LYS A 102 11.04 -4.26 -7.61
C LYS A 102 10.76 -3.98 -6.15
N LYS A 103 10.34 -5.01 -5.41
CA LYS A 103 10.19 -4.89 -3.95
C LYS A 103 11.55 -4.48 -3.38
N PRO A 104 11.59 -3.50 -2.47
CA PRO A 104 12.84 -3.12 -1.84
C PRO A 104 13.39 -4.33 -1.07
N PRO A 105 14.72 -4.53 -1.06
CA PRO A 105 15.32 -5.56 -0.24
C PRO A 105 15.10 -5.25 1.25
N VAL A 106 14.92 -6.30 2.05
CA VAL A 106 14.57 -6.21 3.48
C VAL A 106 15.81 -6.51 4.32
N THR A 107 16.04 -5.71 5.36
CA THR A 107 17.17 -5.88 6.27
C THR A 107 16.94 -7.02 7.28
N LEU A 108 15.80 -6.99 7.97
CA LEU A 108 15.46 -7.95 9.04
C LEU A 108 14.81 -9.22 8.46
N LEU A 109 15.62 -10.10 7.86
CA LEU A 109 15.14 -11.34 7.24
C LEU A 109 14.85 -12.46 8.26
N ASP A 110 15.60 -12.49 9.36
CA ASP A 110 15.48 -13.49 10.43
C ASP A 110 15.43 -12.78 11.80
N ALA A 111 14.34 -13.03 12.55
CA ALA A 111 14.08 -12.43 13.86
C ALA A 111 15.12 -12.79 14.94
N THR A 112 15.94 -13.82 14.71
CA THR A 112 16.99 -14.28 15.61
C THR A 112 18.38 -13.77 15.23
N GLN A 113 18.58 -13.43 13.95
CA GLN A 113 19.86 -12.93 13.42
C GLN A 113 20.15 -11.51 13.91
N LYS A 114 21.44 -11.24 14.14
CA LYS A 114 21.94 -9.90 14.43
C LYS A 114 22.44 -9.23 13.16
N TYR A 115 22.01 -8.00 12.93
CA TYR A 115 22.41 -7.14 11.83
C TYR A 115 23.20 -5.96 12.38
N GLN A 116 24.41 -5.74 11.90
CA GLN A 116 25.24 -4.62 12.31
C GLN A 116 24.90 -3.40 11.46
N LEU A 117 24.33 -2.37 12.08
CA LEU A 117 23.99 -1.12 11.40
C LEU A 117 24.90 0.00 11.89
N THR A 118 25.39 0.81 10.94
CA THR A 118 26.31 1.92 11.22
C THR A 118 25.52 3.17 11.59
N LEU A 119 25.88 3.83 12.70
CA LEU A 119 25.41 5.17 13.03
C LEU A 119 25.94 6.18 12.01
N ILE A 120 25.07 6.85 11.28
CA ILE A 120 25.43 7.82 10.24
C ILE A 120 24.99 9.25 10.54
N ASP A 121 24.04 9.42 11.46
CA ASP A 121 23.64 10.74 11.96
C ASP A 121 23.16 10.66 13.41
N LYS A 122 23.39 11.72 14.18
CA LYS A 122 22.99 11.86 15.58
C LYS A 122 22.55 13.31 15.83
N GLU A 123 21.25 13.51 15.89
CA GLU A 123 20.65 14.83 16.11
C GLU A 123 20.25 15.01 17.58
N VAL A 124 20.49 16.20 18.10
CA VAL A 124 20.04 16.62 19.43
C VAL A 124 18.63 17.21 19.32
N ILE A 125 17.62 16.49 19.83
CA ILE A 125 16.22 16.96 19.86
C ILE A 125 15.99 17.86 21.07
N SER A 126 16.47 17.43 22.24
CA SER A 126 16.32 18.17 23.49
C SER A 126 17.54 17.94 24.39
N HIS A 127 17.53 18.51 25.60
CA HIS A 127 18.61 18.34 26.58
C HIS A 127 18.96 16.86 26.83
N ASP A 128 17.97 15.96 26.80
CA ASP A 128 18.14 14.53 27.06
C ASP A 128 17.55 13.62 25.99
N THR A 129 17.20 14.13 24.81
CA THR A 129 16.66 13.31 23.71
C THR A 129 17.50 13.45 22.46
N ARG A 130 17.71 12.32 21.77
CA ARG A 130 18.44 12.25 20.51
C ARG A 130 17.64 11.50 19.45
N ARG A 131 17.85 11.85 18.18
CA ARG A 131 17.53 10.99 17.04
C ARG A 131 18.80 10.36 16.52
N PHE A 132 18.85 9.04 16.52
CA PHE A 132 19.95 8.25 15.98
C PHE A 132 19.53 7.65 14.64
N ARG A 133 20.27 7.95 13.58
CA ARG A 133 20.04 7.38 12.25
C ARG A 133 21.08 6.31 11.96
N PHE A 134 20.61 5.10 11.69
CA PHE A 134 21.48 4.00 11.30
C PHE A 134 21.28 3.65 9.83
N ARG A 135 22.39 3.42 9.12
CA ARG A 135 22.41 3.05 7.72
C ARG A 135 22.01 1.58 7.54
N LEU A 136 21.07 1.32 6.63
CA LEU A 136 20.70 -0.01 6.18
C LEU A 136 21.71 -0.54 5.13
N PRO A 137 21.71 -1.85 4.79
CA PRO A 137 22.73 -2.45 3.93
C PRO A 137 22.93 -1.78 2.56
N SER A 138 21.89 -1.15 2.01
CA SER A 138 22.01 -0.26 0.84
C SER A 138 20.96 0.84 0.88
N ALA A 139 21.14 1.87 0.04
CA ALA A 139 20.18 2.97 -0.11
C ALA A 139 18.77 2.54 -0.54
N GLU A 140 18.61 1.32 -1.08
CA GLU A 140 17.31 0.76 -1.49
C GLU A 140 16.69 -0.15 -0.44
N HIS A 141 17.43 -0.53 0.60
CA HIS A 141 16.89 -1.39 1.66
C HIS A 141 15.84 -0.66 2.48
N ILE A 142 14.85 -1.42 2.92
CA ILE A 142 13.95 -1.07 4.02
C ILE A 142 14.32 -1.91 5.25
N LEU A 143 13.82 -1.52 6.42
CA LEU A 143 14.12 -2.26 7.64
C LEU A 143 13.44 -3.64 7.63
N GLY A 144 12.18 -3.70 7.19
CA GLY A 144 11.33 -4.88 7.27
C GLY A 144 10.68 -5.03 8.63
N LEU A 145 10.13 -3.94 9.17
CA LEU A 145 9.51 -3.93 10.50
C LEU A 145 7.99 -3.78 10.37
N PRO A 146 7.21 -4.84 10.60
CA PRO A 146 5.76 -4.73 10.61
C PRO A 146 5.26 -3.75 11.67
N VAL A 147 4.19 -3.02 11.37
CA VAL A 147 3.61 -2.01 12.26
C VAL A 147 3.14 -2.68 13.56
N GLY A 148 3.50 -2.14 14.71
CA GLY A 148 3.26 -2.73 16.03
C GLY A 148 4.42 -3.59 16.57
N LYS A 149 5.44 -3.85 15.76
CA LYS A 149 6.67 -4.56 16.15
C LYS A 149 7.79 -3.56 16.49
N HIS A 150 8.80 -4.04 17.21
CA HIS A 150 10.00 -3.31 17.57
C HIS A 150 11.29 -4.09 17.22
N VAL A 151 12.43 -3.42 17.33
CA VAL A 151 13.76 -4.04 17.23
C VAL A 151 14.41 -4.13 18.60
N TYR A 152 15.37 -5.05 18.75
CA TYR A 152 16.25 -5.14 19.90
C TYR A 152 17.65 -4.65 19.53
N LEU A 153 18.17 -3.70 20.29
CA LEU A 153 19.59 -3.36 20.25
C LEU A 153 20.34 -4.21 21.26
N SER A 154 21.54 -4.66 20.89
CA SER A 154 22.42 -5.38 21.80
C SER A 154 23.87 -4.91 21.73
N ALA A 155 24.45 -4.68 22.91
CA ALA A 155 25.84 -4.25 23.07
C ALA A 155 26.44 -4.87 24.34
N ARG A 156 27.77 -5.05 24.37
CA ARG A 156 28.50 -5.34 25.61
C ARG A 156 28.86 -4.02 26.27
N ILE A 157 28.32 -3.78 27.46
CA ILE A 157 28.51 -2.56 28.25
C ILE A 157 29.02 -3.01 29.62
N ASP A 158 30.20 -2.53 30.01
CA ASP A 158 30.88 -2.91 31.27
C ASP A 158 30.96 -4.43 31.46
N GLY A 159 31.37 -5.15 30.42
CA GLY A 159 31.50 -6.61 30.41
C GLY A 159 30.19 -7.39 30.31
N SER A 160 29.03 -6.74 30.42
CA SER A 160 27.71 -7.38 30.40
C SER A 160 27.00 -7.22 29.07
N LEU A 161 26.33 -8.27 28.58
CA LEU A 161 25.43 -8.15 27.42
C LEU A 161 24.15 -7.42 27.84
N VAL A 162 23.93 -6.23 27.28
CA VAL A 162 22.71 -5.45 27.47
C VAL A 162 21.87 -5.52 26.21
N VAL A 163 20.60 -5.89 26.35
CA VAL A 163 19.62 -5.95 25.25
C VAL A 163 18.42 -5.09 25.59
N ARG A 164 18.00 -4.20 24.70
CA ARG A 164 16.85 -3.31 24.92
C ARG A 164 15.98 -3.18 23.67
N PRO A 165 14.64 -3.17 23.82
CA PRO A 165 13.73 -2.92 22.72
C PRO A 165 13.69 -1.43 22.38
N TYR A 166 13.53 -1.12 21.10
CA TYR A 166 13.26 0.21 20.57
C TYR A 166 12.30 0.10 19.39
N THR A 167 11.26 0.94 19.36
CA THR A 167 10.41 1.09 18.19
C THR A 167 10.94 2.26 17.36
N PRO A 168 11.41 2.01 16.12
CA PRO A 168 11.81 3.08 15.21
C PRO A 168 10.68 4.06 14.93
N VAL A 169 11.05 5.32 14.68
CA VAL A 169 10.11 6.37 14.25
C VAL A 169 10.03 6.50 12.72
N SER A 170 10.99 5.90 12.00
CA SER A 170 10.93 5.64 10.56
C SER A 170 10.05 4.41 10.25
N SER A 171 9.60 4.28 8.99
CA SER A 171 8.82 3.15 8.49
C SER A 171 9.53 2.42 7.35
N ASP A 172 8.91 1.35 6.82
CA ASP A 172 9.37 0.67 5.61
C ASP A 172 9.13 1.49 4.31
N ASP A 173 8.68 2.75 4.43
CA ASP A 173 8.72 3.72 3.33
C ASP A 173 10.05 4.46 3.26
N ASP A 174 10.75 4.54 4.39
CA ASP A 174 12.07 5.14 4.49
C ASP A 174 13.10 4.14 3.98
N LYS A 175 13.79 4.52 2.90
CA LYS A 175 14.82 3.69 2.30
C LYS A 175 16.21 4.09 2.77
N GLY A 176 17.06 3.10 2.99
CA GLY A 176 18.49 3.27 3.28
C GLY A 176 18.84 3.60 4.72
N TYR A 177 17.86 3.88 5.58
CA TYR A 177 18.11 4.19 6.98
C TYR A 177 16.99 3.72 7.93
N VAL A 178 17.29 3.70 9.22
CA VAL A 178 16.33 3.57 10.32
C VAL A 178 16.61 4.63 11.39
N ASP A 179 15.56 5.33 11.84
CA ASP A 179 15.66 6.36 12.87
C ASP A 179 15.11 5.86 14.21
N LEU A 180 15.90 6.02 15.27
CA LEU A 180 15.50 5.79 16.66
C LEU A 180 15.49 7.11 17.42
N VAL A 181 14.38 7.43 18.09
CA VAL A 181 14.31 8.56 19.03
C VAL A 181 14.44 8.01 20.43
N VAL A 182 15.46 8.45 21.15
CA VAL A 182 15.88 7.86 22.42
C VAL A 182 16.09 8.95 23.46
N LYS A 183 15.40 8.79 24.59
CA LYS A 183 15.69 9.54 25.82
C LYS A 183 16.93 8.98 26.50
N ILE A 184 17.90 9.84 26.75
CA ILE A 184 19.17 9.57 27.41
C ILE A 184 18.97 9.72 28.91
N TYR A 185 19.16 8.61 29.63
CA TYR A 185 19.08 8.60 31.09
C TYR A 185 20.50 8.82 31.62
N PHE A 186 20.89 10.08 31.78
CA PHE A 186 22.22 10.42 32.27
C PHE A 186 22.43 9.99 33.73
N ARG A 187 23.65 9.55 34.04
CA ARG A 187 24.10 9.32 35.42
C ARG A 187 24.05 10.62 36.23
N ASN A 188 23.92 10.49 37.54
CA ASN A 188 23.90 11.59 38.53
C ASN A 188 22.76 12.61 38.35
N VAL A 189 21.69 12.26 37.64
CA VAL A 189 20.50 13.11 37.48
C VAL A 189 19.36 12.69 38.42
N HIS A 190 19.03 11.40 38.46
CA HIS A 190 17.88 10.90 39.23
C HIS A 190 18.32 10.16 40.50
N PHE A 191 17.85 10.58 41.67
CA PHE A 191 18.29 10.03 42.96
C PHE A 191 18.06 8.52 43.13
N LYS A 192 16.95 7.97 42.60
CA LYS A 192 16.70 6.51 42.62
C LYS A 192 17.53 5.72 41.59
N PHE A 193 18.09 6.40 40.59
CA PHE A 193 18.79 5.77 39.47
C PHE A 193 20.12 6.50 39.22
N PRO A 194 21.04 6.52 40.20
CA PRO A 194 22.26 7.33 40.13
C PRO A 194 23.16 6.95 38.95
N ASP A 195 23.17 5.68 38.53
CA ASP A 195 24.00 5.20 37.42
C ASP A 195 23.44 5.56 36.03
N GLY A 196 22.20 6.06 35.96
CA GLY A 196 21.50 6.32 34.71
C GLY A 196 21.16 5.04 33.92
N GLY A 197 20.88 5.21 32.62
CA GLY A 197 20.51 4.12 31.72
C GLY A 197 21.73 3.53 31.01
N LYS A 198 21.91 2.21 31.09
CA LYS A 198 23.03 1.51 30.45
C LYS A 198 23.04 1.69 28.93
N MET A 199 21.98 1.26 28.24
CA MET A 199 21.91 1.29 26.78
C MET A 199 21.82 2.72 26.24
N SER A 200 21.06 3.62 26.88
CA SER A 200 20.89 4.98 26.37
C SER A 200 22.17 5.81 26.52
N GLN A 201 22.92 5.69 27.63
CA GLN A 201 24.25 6.31 27.73
C GLN A 201 25.27 5.69 26.77
N TYR A 202 25.20 4.37 26.53
CA TYR A 202 26.01 3.73 25.48
C TYR A 202 25.73 4.33 24.10
N LEU A 203 24.45 4.48 23.72
CA LEU A 203 24.07 5.11 22.45
C LEU A 203 24.58 6.55 22.35
N GLU A 204 24.43 7.35 23.43
CA GLU A 204 24.95 8.72 23.47
C GLU A 204 26.47 8.79 23.26
N SER A 205 27.21 7.80 23.77
CA SER A 205 28.67 7.72 23.66
C SER A 205 29.18 7.34 22.26
N LEU A 206 28.30 6.90 21.35
CA LEU A 206 28.68 6.51 20.00
C LEU A 206 29.11 7.71 19.16
N HIS A 207 30.12 7.46 18.33
CA HIS A 207 30.58 8.35 17.27
C HIS A 207 29.98 7.92 15.92
N LEU A 208 29.92 8.85 14.97
CA LEU A 208 29.53 8.52 13.60
C LEU A 208 30.50 7.47 13.04
N GLY A 209 29.96 6.45 12.39
CA GLY A 209 30.71 5.29 11.92
C GLY A 209 30.69 4.08 12.87
N ASP A 210 30.31 4.27 14.14
CA ASP A 210 30.17 3.15 15.08
C ASP A 210 29.01 2.23 14.68
N VAL A 211 29.12 0.95 15.07
CA VAL A 211 28.14 -0.09 14.72
C VAL A 211 27.37 -0.59 15.94
N VAL A 212 26.08 -0.83 15.76
CA VAL A 212 25.20 -1.42 16.78
C VAL A 212 24.51 -2.65 16.21
N ASN A 213 24.37 -3.70 17.02
CA ASN A 213 23.65 -4.91 16.61
C ASN A 213 22.14 -4.73 16.79
N PHE A 214 21.42 -4.76 15.69
CA PHE A 214 19.96 -4.82 15.60
C PHE A 214 19.50 -6.27 15.47
N ARG A 215 18.36 -6.60 16.07
CA ARG A 215 17.67 -7.88 15.89
C ARG A 215 16.16 -7.67 15.94
N GLY A 216 15.41 -8.29 15.05
CA GLY A 216 13.96 -8.17 14.99
C GLY A 216 13.43 -8.76 13.68
N PRO A 217 12.12 -8.68 13.42
CA PRO A 217 11.11 -7.98 14.22
C PRO A 217 10.72 -8.72 15.51
N GLY A 218 10.48 -7.99 16.59
CA GLY A 218 9.98 -8.48 17.88
C GLY A 218 8.65 -7.84 18.26
N GLY A 219 7.89 -8.46 19.15
CA GLY A 219 6.59 -7.96 19.62
C GLY A 219 5.45 -8.93 19.33
N LEU A 220 4.40 -8.83 20.16
CA LEU A 220 3.24 -9.73 20.15
C LEU A 220 2.04 -9.15 19.40
N LEU A 221 2.10 -7.87 19.02
CA LEU A 221 1.05 -7.19 18.27
C LEU A 221 1.58 -6.80 16.89
N GLU A 222 0.76 -6.98 15.86
CA GLU A 222 1.01 -6.50 14.51
C GLU A 222 -0.27 -5.90 13.94
N TYR A 223 -0.19 -4.66 13.45
CA TYR A 223 -1.28 -4.03 12.73
C TYR A 223 -1.27 -4.48 11.27
N LYS A 224 -2.37 -5.08 10.83
CA LYS A 224 -2.55 -5.60 9.47
C LYS A 224 -3.24 -4.60 8.52
N GLY A 225 -3.64 -3.44 9.03
CA GLY A 225 -4.42 -2.44 8.30
C GLY A 225 -5.92 -2.56 8.56
N HIS A 226 -6.65 -1.46 8.35
CA HIS A 226 -8.12 -1.40 8.44
C HIS A 226 -8.69 -1.98 9.74
N GLY A 227 -8.13 -1.59 10.88
CA GLY A 227 -8.56 -2.01 12.21
C GLY A 227 -8.21 -3.46 12.59
N GLN A 228 -7.48 -4.20 11.75
CA GLN A 228 -7.12 -5.59 12.03
C GLN A 228 -5.78 -5.68 12.75
N PHE A 229 -5.77 -6.40 13.87
CA PHE A 229 -4.60 -6.65 14.71
C PHE A 229 -4.36 -8.15 14.83
N ALA A 230 -3.17 -8.60 14.48
CA ALA A 230 -2.70 -9.94 14.86
C ALA A 230 -2.06 -9.85 16.24
N VAL A 231 -2.69 -10.46 17.25
CA VAL A 231 -2.27 -10.37 18.66
C VAL A 231 -1.94 -11.75 19.20
N GLN A 232 -0.76 -11.90 19.79
CA GLN A 232 -0.33 -13.10 20.48
C GLN A 232 -0.43 -12.90 21.99
N THR A 233 -0.89 -13.92 22.70
CA THR A 233 -0.84 -13.97 24.18
C THR A 233 0.57 -14.30 24.67
N ASP A 234 1.26 -15.20 23.97
CA ASP A 234 2.67 -15.57 24.17
C ASP A 234 3.26 -15.95 22.81
N LYS A 235 4.59 -15.86 22.66
CA LYS A 235 5.32 -16.25 21.44
C LYS A 235 5.10 -17.70 21.02
N LYS A 236 4.66 -18.56 21.95
CA LYS A 236 4.37 -19.98 21.68
C LYS A 236 3.03 -20.22 20.99
N TYR A 237 2.09 -19.26 21.09
CA TYR A 237 0.74 -19.42 20.57
C TYR A 237 0.57 -18.66 19.25
N PRO A 238 -0.29 -19.15 18.34
CA PRO A 238 -0.61 -18.43 17.11
C PRO A 238 -1.24 -17.07 17.42
N ALA A 239 -1.08 -16.12 16.50
CA ALA A 239 -1.73 -14.83 16.62
C ALA A 239 -3.24 -14.97 16.37
N GLU A 240 -4.05 -14.34 17.22
CA GLU A 240 -5.48 -14.16 17.02
C GLU A 240 -5.73 -12.83 16.30
N ILE A 241 -6.64 -12.84 15.33
CA ILE A 241 -7.07 -11.61 14.66
C ILE A 241 -8.14 -10.94 15.50
N LYS A 242 -7.84 -9.72 15.95
CA LYS A 242 -8.78 -8.82 16.60
C LYS A 242 -9.11 -7.67 15.65
N VAL A 243 -10.36 -7.25 15.66
CA VAL A 243 -10.83 -6.11 14.87
C VAL A 243 -11.23 -5.00 15.82
N ALA A 244 -10.72 -3.80 15.59
CA ALA A 244 -11.07 -2.61 16.34
C ALA A 244 -11.17 -1.42 15.39
N SER A 245 -12.33 -0.76 15.38
CA SER A 245 -12.55 0.47 14.61
C SER A 245 -12.03 1.70 15.33
N THR A 246 -11.82 1.59 16.64
CA THR A 246 -11.55 2.73 17.51
C THR A 246 -10.49 2.37 18.56
N LEU A 247 -9.44 3.19 18.66
CA LEU A 247 -8.28 2.91 19.51
C LEU A 247 -8.13 3.96 20.60
N GLY A 248 -8.05 3.50 21.85
CA GLY A 248 -7.52 4.28 22.97
C GLY A 248 -6.03 4.02 23.11
N LEU A 249 -5.20 5.05 23.02
CA LEU A 249 -3.75 4.93 23.14
C LEU A 249 -3.31 5.63 24.43
N ILE A 250 -2.58 4.92 25.29
CA ILE A 250 -2.04 5.48 26.54
C ILE A 250 -0.52 5.34 26.54
N ALA A 251 0.19 6.45 26.43
CA ALA A 251 1.65 6.47 26.38
C ALA A 251 2.26 7.17 27.61
N GLY A 252 3.43 6.71 28.04
CA GLY A 252 4.22 7.36 29.08
C GLY A 252 5.67 7.54 28.66
N GLY A 253 6.18 8.77 28.62
CA GLY A 253 7.56 9.08 28.23
C GLY A 253 7.95 8.45 26.90
N THR A 254 8.99 7.59 26.90
CA THR A 254 9.46 6.89 25.70
C THR A 254 8.48 5.86 25.11
N GLY A 255 7.38 5.54 25.81
CA GLY A 255 6.32 4.67 25.30
C GLY A 255 5.50 5.25 24.16
N ILE A 256 5.82 6.46 23.70
CA ILE A 256 5.15 7.10 22.56
C ILE A 256 5.50 6.46 21.21
N THR A 257 6.70 5.89 21.05
CA THR A 257 7.17 5.45 19.72
C THR A 257 6.36 4.29 19.11
N PRO A 258 5.88 3.27 19.85
CA PRO A 258 4.89 2.32 19.33
C PRO A 258 3.59 2.98 18.89
N MET A 259 3.10 3.96 19.64
CA MET A 259 1.85 4.66 19.34
C MET A 259 1.98 5.50 18.08
N LEU A 260 3.07 6.27 17.95
CA LEU A 260 3.33 7.08 16.76
C LEU A 260 3.51 6.22 15.50
N GLN A 261 4.18 5.07 15.60
CA GLN A 261 4.31 4.12 14.49
C GLN A 261 2.92 3.67 13.99
N LEU A 262 2.05 3.28 14.92
CA LEU A 262 0.69 2.84 14.60
C LEU A 262 -0.16 3.98 14.01
N VAL A 263 -0.18 5.14 14.67
CA VAL A 263 -0.95 6.31 14.24
C VAL A 263 -0.50 6.73 12.84
N ARG A 264 0.80 6.83 12.56
CA ARG A 264 1.31 7.17 11.22
C ARG A 264 0.85 6.15 10.17
N ALA A 265 0.90 4.85 10.48
CA ALA A 265 0.46 3.81 9.56
C ALA A 265 -1.03 3.92 9.21
N ILE A 266 -1.89 4.13 10.22
CA ILE A 266 -3.33 4.30 10.04
C ILE A 266 -3.63 5.58 9.25
N MET A 267 -3.06 6.71 9.66
CA MET A 267 -3.39 8.01 9.08
C MET A 267 -2.90 8.15 7.63
N LYS A 268 -1.80 7.47 7.30
CA LYS A 268 -1.24 7.43 5.95
C LYS A 268 -2.19 6.78 4.93
N ASP A 269 -2.97 5.78 5.34
CA ASP A 269 -3.95 5.14 4.45
C ASP A 269 -5.30 5.89 4.52
N PRO A 270 -5.73 6.57 3.45
CA PRO A 270 -7.01 7.28 3.42
C PRO A 270 -8.23 6.33 3.41
N SER A 271 -8.03 5.05 3.05
CA SER A 271 -9.08 4.03 3.05
C SER A 271 -9.22 3.33 4.40
N ASP A 272 -8.24 3.47 5.29
CA ASP A 272 -8.34 3.04 6.68
C ASP A 272 -9.27 3.97 7.47
N ARG A 273 -10.27 3.42 8.13
CA ARG A 273 -11.28 4.20 8.88
C ARG A 273 -11.05 4.16 10.39
N THR A 274 -9.99 3.50 10.85
CA THR A 274 -9.69 3.41 12.27
C THR A 274 -9.43 4.79 12.87
N THR A 275 -10.04 5.05 14.02
CA THR A 275 -9.84 6.29 14.79
C THR A 275 -8.94 6.03 16.00
N CYS A 276 -8.18 7.05 16.41
CA CYS A 276 -7.20 6.97 17.48
C CYS A 276 -7.38 8.16 18.43
N SER A 277 -7.47 7.90 19.73
CA SER A 277 -7.37 8.94 20.77
C SER A 277 -6.19 8.63 21.67
N LEU A 278 -5.22 9.54 21.75
CA LEU A 278 -3.98 9.38 22.51
C LEU A 278 -4.01 10.25 23.76
N LEU A 279 -3.86 9.60 24.92
CA LEU A 279 -3.53 10.22 26.20
C LEU A 279 -2.04 10.02 26.50
N TYR A 280 -1.25 11.10 26.46
CA TYR A 280 0.20 11.02 26.56
C TYR A 280 0.75 11.69 27.83
N ALA A 281 1.27 10.88 28.74
CA ALA A 281 1.81 11.29 30.04
C ALA A 281 3.33 11.53 30.02
N ASN A 282 3.77 12.65 30.58
CA ASN A 282 5.18 13.01 30.75
C ASN A 282 5.43 13.65 32.12
N GLN A 283 6.69 13.85 32.53
CA GLN A 283 6.97 14.49 33.82
C GLN A 283 6.79 16.00 33.78
N THR A 284 7.22 16.65 32.70
CA THR A 284 7.06 18.08 32.44
C THR A 284 6.75 18.30 30.97
N GLU A 285 6.33 19.50 30.60
CA GLU A 285 6.12 19.87 29.19
C GLU A 285 7.39 19.66 28.33
N LYS A 286 8.57 19.97 28.89
CA LYS A 286 9.87 19.83 28.20
C LYS A 286 10.27 18.36 27.96
N ASP A 287 9.59 17.42 28.63
CA ASP A 287 9.82 15.99 28.47
C ASP A 287 8.94 15.35 27.38
N ILE A 288 8.00 16.10 26.78
CA ILE A 288 7.11 15.58 25.75
C ILE A 288 7.93 15.29 24.49
N LEU A 289 8.09 14.01 24.18
CA LEU A 289 8.80 13.56 22.99
C LEU A 289 7.88 13.65 21.77
N LEU A 290 8.42 14.11 20.65
CA LEU A 290 7.75 14.12 19.34
C LEU A 290 6.44 14.92 19.34
N ARG A 291 6.40 16.00 20.13
CA ARG A 291 5.22 16.86 20.28
C ARG A 291 4.78 17.42 18.93
N ASP A 292 5.70 18.07 18.23
CA ASP A 292 5.43 18.74 16.95
C ASP A 292 4.89 17.73 15.91
N GLU A 293 5.44 16.52 15.87
CA GLU A 293 4.96 15.49 14.95
C GLU A 293 3.57 14.95 15.33
N LEU A 294 3.25 14.85 16.61
CA LEU A 294 1.91 14.45 17.07
C LEU A 294 0.86 15.53 16.77
N GLU A 295 1.19 16.78 17.07
CA GLU A 295 0.32 17.93 16.79
C GLU A 295 0.10 18.09 15.28
N GLU A 296 1.14 17.89 14.46
CA GLU A 296 1.03 17.87 13.01
C GLU A 296 0.09 16.77 12.50
N VAL A 297 0.18 15.55 13.05
CA VAL A 297 -0.74 14.47 12.68
C VAL A 297 -2.18 14.83 13.06
N GLN A 298 -2.40 15.42 14.24
CA GLN A 298 -3.74 15.86 14.67
C GLN A 298 -4.27 16.95 13.75
N ALA A 299 -3.46 17.95 13.41
CA ALA A 299 -3.86 19.05 12.52
C ALA A 299 -4.25 18.56 11.12
N ARG A 300 -3.56 17.53 10.60
CA ARG A 300 -3.87 16.92 9.29
C ARG A 300 -5.04 15.95 9.32
N HIS A 301 -5.33 15.33 10.47
CA HIS A 301 -6.36 14.30 10.60
C HIS A 301 -7.27 14.51 11.83
N PRO A 302 -7.87 15.70 11.99
CA PRO A 302 -8.59 16.06 13.21
C PRO A 302 -9.81 15.18 13.48
N ASP A 303 -10.40 14.58 12.44
CA ASP A 303 -11.56 13.69 12.56
C ASP A 303 -11.19 12.25 12.97
N ARG A 304 -9.93 11.83 12.78
CA ARG A 304 -9.47 10.45 13.04
C ARG A 304 -8.42 10.36 14.15
N PHE A 305 -7.74 11.44 14.49
CA PHE A 305 -6.73 11.46 15.55
C PHE A 305 -7.02 12.57 16.56
N LYS A 306 -7.20 12.17 17.83
CA LYS A 306 -7.32 13.07 18.98
C LYS A 306 -6.08 12.92 19.87
N LEU A 307 -5.54 14.03 20.33
CA LEU A 307 -4.32 14.11 21.12
C LEU A 307 -4.62 14.88 22.41
N TRP A 308 -4.27 14.27 23.53
CA TRP A 308 -4.35 14.90 24.84
C TRP A 308 -3.10 14.61 25.66
N PHE A 309 -2.62 15.61 26.39
CA PHE A 309 -1.42 15.49 27.21
C PHE A 309 -1.77 15.49 28.71
N THR A 310 -0.94 14.84 29.50
CA THR A 310 -0.87 15.10 30.94
C THR A 310 0.58 15.20 31.39
N VAL A 311 0.87 16.09 32.33
CA VAL A 311 2.22 16.25 32.89
C VAL A 311 2.19 16.20 34.41
N ASP A 312 3.20 15.59 35.04
CA ASP A 312 3.28 15.52 36.51
C ASP A 312 3.39 16.92 37.15
N ARG A 313 4.02 17.86 36.44
CA ARG A 313 4.24 19.25 36.88
C ARG A 313 3.92 20.18 35.73
N ALA A 314 2.75 20.82 35.78
CA ALA A 314 2.30 21.72 34.74
C ALA A 314 3.01 23.09 34.81
N PRO A 315 3.41 23.66 33.66
CA PRO A 315 3.81 25.06 33.61
C PRO A 315 2.60 26.00 33.76
N GLU A 316 2.85 27.28 34.02
CA GLU A 316 1.81 28.30 33.96
C GLU A 316 1.18 28.35 32.55
N GLY A 317 -0.16 28.42 32.49
CA GLY A 317 -0.89 28.46 31.21
C GLY A 317 -1.05 27.10 30.50
N TRP A 318 -0.76 25.98 31.18
CA TRP A 318 -0.96 24.65 30.62
C TRP A 318 -2.45 24.36 30.34
N GLU A 319 -2.76 24.05 29.09
CA GLU A 319 -4.15 23.86 28.61
C GLU A 319 -4.67 22.42 28.72
N TYR A 320 -3.79 21.48 29.10
CA TYR A 320 -4.14 20.07 29.22
C TYR A 320 -4.18 19.62 30.68
N SER A 321 -4.24 18.31 30.91
CA SER A 321 -4.32 17.76 32.26
C SER A 321 -2.99 17.85 33.01
N GLU A 322 -3.08 17.88 34.35
CA GLU A 322 -1.95 17.76 35.26
C GLU A 322 -2.09 16.51 36.13
N GLY A 323 -0.97 15.84 36.41
CA GLY A 323 -0.87 14.67 37.26
C GLY A 323 -0.84 13.35 36.50
N PHE A 324 -0.85 12.25 37.28
CA PHE A 324 -0.87 10.90 36.73
C PHE A 324 -2.21 10.58 36.07
N ILE A 325 -2.16 9.67 35.09
CA ILE A 325 -3.35 9.15 34.40
C ILE A 325 -4.38 8.67 35.42
N ASN A 326 -5.61 9.18 35.30
CA ASN A 326 -6.72 8.85 36.18
C ASN A 326 -7.97 8.46 35.35
N ALA A 327 -9.03 8.02 36.03
CA ALA A 327 -10.28 7.62 35.38
C ALA A 327 -10.95 8.77 34.62
N ASP A 328 -10.89 10.01 35.13
CA ASP A 328 -11.56 11.14 34.50
C ASP A 328 -10.90 11.47 33.16
N MET A 329 -9.56 11.50 33.12
CA MET A 329 -8.80 11.68 31.87
C MET A 329 -9.10 10.58 30.84
N ILE A 330 -9.20 9.32 31.29
CA ILE A 330 -9.52 8.20 30.39
C ILE A 330 -10.96 8.33 29.88
N GLN A 331 -11.90 8.68 30.73
CA GLN A 331 -13.30 8.82 30.37
C GLN A 331 -13.52 9.98 29.38
N GLU A 332 -12.80 11.09 29.56
CA GLU A 332 -12.94 12.30 28.75
C GLU A 332 -12.18 12.22 27.42
N HIS A 333 -10.98 11.63 27.41
CA HIS A 333 -10.08 11.73 26.26
C HIS A 333 -9.82 10.41 25.52
N LEU A 334 -10.25 9.25 26.05
CA LEU A 334 -10.24 8.01 25.29
C LEU A 334 -11.64 7.67 24.75
N PRO A 335 -11.73 6.79 23.74
CA PRO A 335 -13.01 6.45 23.14
C PRO A 335 -13.93 5.76 24.13
N THR A 336 -15.23 6.05 24.07
CA THR A 336 -16.22 5.36 24.90
C THR A 336 -16.16 3.86 24.69
N LEU A 337 -16.26 3.10 25.79
CA LEU A 337 -16.28 1.65 25.77
C LEU A 337 -17.32 1.11 24.78
N SER A 338 -16.85 0.32 23.82
CA SER A 338 -17.67 -0.46 22.88
C SER A 338 -16.97 -1.78 22.57
N GLU A 339 -17.66 -2.73 21.94
CA GLU A 339 -17.04 -4.00 21.51
C GLU A 339 -15.92 -3.81 20.49
N ASP A 340 -15.98 -2.74 19.69
CA ASP A 340 -14.99 -2.42 18.65
C ASP A 340 -13.82 -1.55 19.16
N THR A 341 -13.74 -1.33 20.48
CA THR A 341 -12.69 -0.52 21.10
C THR A 341 -11.53 -1.40 21.56
N MET A 342 -10.31 -0.99 21.21
CA MET A 342 -9.07 -1.57 21.72
C MET A 342 -8.21 -0.49 22.40
N VAL A 343 -7.67 -0.81 23.57
CA VAL A 343 -6.78 0.08 24.33
C VAL A 343 -5.35 -0.44 24.27
N LEU A 344 -4.44 0.36 23.74
CA LEU A 344 -3.02 0.06 23.64
C LEU A 344 -2.23 0.93 24.62
N MET A 345 -1.34 0.32 25.39
CA MET A 345 -0.59 1.02 26.43
C MET A 345 0.91 0.77 26.31
N CYS A 346 1.72 1.79 26.53
CA CYS A 346 3.16 1.64 26.64
C CYS A 346 3.74 2.72 27.57
N GLY A 347 4.43 2.32 28.61
CA GLY A 347 5.00 3.23 29.59
C GLY A 347 5.71 2.48 30.73
N PRO A 348 6.20 3.20 31.74
CA PRO A 348 6.84 2.58 32.91
C PRO A 348 5.92 1.54 33.57
N PRO A 349 6.44 0.41 34.09
CA PRO A 349 5.61 -0.61 34.73
C PRO A 349 4.67 -0.07 35.83
N PRO A 350 5.10 0.86 36.71
CA PRO A 350 4.20 1.45 37.70
C PRO A 350 3.02 2.23 37.10
N MET A 351 3.23 2.93 35.98
CA MET A 351 2.15 3.62 35.28
C MET A 351 1.10 2.62 34.79
N ILE A 352 1.53 1.55 34.13
CA ILE A 352 0.60 0.53 33.62
C ILE A 352 -0.14 -0.18 34.76
N GLN A 353 0.58 -0.54 35.83
CA GLN A 353 0.03 -1.32 36.95
C GLN A 353 -0.88 -0.51 37.87
N PHE A 354 -0.56 0.75 38.14
CA PHE A 354 -1.25 1.54 39.17
C PHE A 354 -2.12 2.67 38.61
N ALA A 355 -1.80 3.20 37.43
CA ALA A 355 -2.55 4.30 36.82
C ALA A 355 -3.46 3.81 35.67
N CYS A 356 -2.98 2.95 34.77
CA CYS A 356 -3.78 2.56 33.61
C CYS A 356 -4.79 1.45 33.93
N ASN A 357 -4.31 0.27 34.34
CA ASN A 357 -5.19 -0.91 34.52
C ASN A 357 -6.33 -0.68 35.53
N PRO A 358 -6.09 -0.14 36.74
CA PRO A 358 -7.16 0.05 37.71
C PRO A 358 -8.22 1.06 37.26
N ASN A 359 -7.82 2.14 36.57
CA ASN A 359 -8.76 3.13 36.07
C ASN A 359 -9.55 2.60 34.86
N LEU A 360 -8.93 1.82 33.98
CA LEU A 360 -9.63 1.11 32.92
C LEU A 360 -10.62 0.07 33.49
N ASP A 361 -10.28 -0.62 34.58
CA ASP A 361 -11.16 -1.57 35.28
C ASP A 361 -12.38 -0.85 35.85
N LYS A 362 -12.16 0.28 36.53
CA LYS A 362 -13.22 1.15 37.06
C LYS A 362 -14.20 1.61 35.97
N LEU A 363 -13.70 1.82 34.75
CA LEU A 363 -14.50 2.25 33.59
C LEU A 363 -15.05 1.09 32.75
N GLY A 364 -14.82 -0.16 33.17
CA GLY A 364 -15.44 -1.35 32.55
C GLY A 364 -14.75 -1.89 31.29
N TYR A 365 -13.58 -1.38 30.90
CA TYR A 365 -12.81 -1.96 29.78
C TYR A 365 -12.42 -3.40 30.13
N ARG A 366 -12.55 -4.35 29.20
CA ARG A 366 -12.19 -5.75 29.50
C ARG A 366 -10.70 -5.99 29.26
N GLN A 367 -10.11 -6.96 29.97
CA GLN A 367 -8.71 -7.36 29.73
C GLN A 367 -8.48 -7.79 28.27
N SER A 368 -9.49 -8.40 27.63
CA SER A 368 -9.43 -8.81 26.22
C SER A 368 -9.31 -7.65 25.23
N GLN A 369 -9.67 -6.44 25.64
CA GLN A 369 -9.61 -5.21 24.83
C GLN A 369 -8.31 -4.44 25.05
N ARG A 370 -7.47 -4.87 26.01
CA ARG A 370 -6.24 -4.17 26.38
C ARG A 370 -5.02 -4.89 25.85
N PHE A 371 -4.00 -4.12 25.49
CA PHE A 371 -2.68 -4.63 25.18
C PHE A 371 -1.60 -3.69 25.73
N SER A 372 -0.60 -4.23 26.41
CA SER A 372 0.60 -3.49 26.80
C SER A 372 1.78 -3.95 25.94
N TYR A 373 2.47 -3.01 25.32
CA TYR A 373 3.68 -3.28 24.51
C TYR A 373 4.85 -3.83 25.32
#